data_AF-A0AA37GHJ6-F1
#
_entry.id   AF-A0AA37GHJ6-F1
#
_cell.length_a   1.000
_cell.length_b   1.000
_cell.length_c   1.000
_cell.angle_alpha   90.00
_cell.angle_beta   90.00
_cell.angle_gamma   90.00
#
_symmetry.space_group_name_H-M   'P 1'
#
loop_
_entity.id
_entity.type
_entity.pdbx_description
1 polymer ?
#
loop_
_entity_poly.entity_id
_entity_poly.type
_entity_poly.pdbx_seq_one_letter_code
_entity_poly.pdbx_strand_id
1 'polypeptide(L)'
;MEEFAYRFKQIHALKNNISDPSLGPVEVALIDDGTDITHPDLRNIKFTGKSFYPYQEGPTWRISPYWDSSSGHGTLMARLIHRICPSALIHVIKLQTFSGEGSTKLQIHPDSATKASLQRYILFFCECF
;
A
#
# COMPACT_ATOMS: atom_id res chain seq x y z
N MET A 1 -16.84 -0.28 18.61
CA MET A 1 -15.67 -0.03 17.73
C MET A 1 -15.45 1.46 17.45
N GLU A 2 -16.51 2.27 17.34
CA GLU A 2 -16.40 3.73 17.15
C GLU A 2 -15.63 4.44 18.26
N GLU A 3 -15.77 3.98 19.51
CA GLU A 3 -15.06 4.59 20.64
C GLU A 3 -13.53 4.42 20.55
N PHE A 4 -13.04 3.26 20.08
CA PHE A 4 -11.61 3.07 19.85
C PHE A 4 -11.08 4.03 18.79
N ALA A 5 -11.78 4.15 17.65
CA ALA A 5 -11.43 5.08 16.59
C ALA A 5 -11.48 6.55 17.05
N TYR A 6 -12.45 6.91 17.90
CA TYR A 6 -12.56 8.25 18.49
C TYR A 6 -11.38 8.56 19.43
N ARG A 7 -11.03 7.64 20.35
CA ARG A 7 -9.87 7.82 21.24
C ARG A 7 -8.56 7.87 20.47
N PHE A 8 -8.43 7.10 19.40
CA PHE A 8 -7.24 7.13 18.54
C PHE A 8 -7.12 8.44 17.74
N LYS A 9 -8.24 9.02 17.29
CA LYS A 9 -8.25 10.37 16.69
C LYS A 9 -7.79 11.44 17.68
N GLN A 10 -8.07 11.29 18.98
CA GLN A 10 -7.54 12.19 20.00
C GLN A 10 -6.01 12.06 20.16
N ILE A 11 -5.44 10.85 20.03
CA ILE A 11 -3.98 10.66 19.95
C ILE A 11 -3.41 11.37 18.72
N HIS A 12 -4.11 11.31 17.58
CA HIS A 12 -3.71 12.04 16.37
C HIS A 12 -3.78 13.57 16.56
N ALA A 13 -4.77 14.09 17.29
CA ALA A 13 -4.85 15.51 17.65
C ALA A 13 -3.73 15.91 18.64
N LEU A 14 -3.31 15.00 19.53
CA LEU A 14 -2.17 15.18 20.43
C LEU A 14 -0.82 15.19 19.68
N LYS A 15 -0.74 14.60 18.48
CA LYS A 15 0.46 14.58 17.61
C LYS A 15 1.01 15.97 17.29
N ASN A 16 0.18 17.01 17.33
CA ASN A 16 0.61 18.40 17.13
C ASN A 16 1.38 18.99 18.33
N ASN A 17 1.34 18.33 19.50
CA ASN A 17 2.01 18.75 20.75
C ASN A 17 3.05 17.73 21.25
N ILE A 18 3.31 16.65 20.50
CA ILE A 18 4.28 15.64 20.90
C ILE A 18 5.63 15.98 20.28
N SER A 19 6.54 16.47 21.11
CA SER A 19 7.94 16.77 20.78
C SER A 19 8.87 15.55 20.86
N ASP A 20 8.32 14.36 21.13
CA ASP A 20 9.08 13.11 21.20
C ASP A 20 9.19 12.47 19.81
N PRO A 21 10.40 12.39 19.21
CA PRO A 21 10.62 11.78 17.90
C PRO A 21 10.24 10.30 17.85
N SER A 22 10.20 9.60 18.99
CA SER A 22 9.84 8.18 19.08
C SER A 22 8.34 7.91 18.89
N LEU A 23 7.51 8.96 18.97
CA LEU A 23 6.06 8.92 18.75
C LEU A 23 5.67 9.38 17.33
N GLY A 24 6.65 9.48 16.42
CA GLY A 24 6.44 9.75 15.01
C GLY A 24 5.52 8.73 14.33
N PRO A 25 4.91 9.08 13.19
CA PRO A 25 4.17 8.11 12.38
C PRO A 25 5.06 6.91 12.01
N VAL A 26 4.51 5.71 12.08
CA VAL A 26 5.20 4.50 11.60
C VAL A 26 5.15 4.49 10.07
N GLU A 27 6.32 4.39 9.43
CA GLU A 27 6.42 4.19 7.99
C GLU A 27 6.25 2.71 7.66
N VAL A 28 5.35 2.40 6.73
CA VAL A 28 5.04 1.03 6.31
C VAL A 28 5.17 0.94 4.80
N ALA A 29 6.02 0.04 4.31
CA ALA A 29 6.00 -0.33 2.89
C ALA A 29 4.97 -1.43 2.65
N LEU A 30 3.95 -1.12 1.87
CA LEU A 30 2.96 -2.08 1.40
C LEU A 30 3.41 -2.61 0.04
N ILE A 31 3.99 -3.81 0.02
CA ILE A 31 4.43 -4.48 -1.22
C ILE A 31 3.32 -5.43 -1.66
N ASP A 32 2.60 -5.04 -2.70
CA ASP A 32 1.41 -5.76 -3.16
C ASP A 32 1.08 -5.37 -4.61
N ASP A 33 -0.15 -5.61 -5.05
CA ASP A 33 -0.63 -5.33 -6.40
C ASP A 33 -1.05 -3.87 -6.65
N GLY A 34 -0.74 -2.94 -5.74
CA GLY A 34 -1.18 -1.54 -5.79
C GLY A 34 -2.31 -1.23 -4.80
N THR A 35 -2.83 -0.01 -4.80
CA THR A 35 -3.88 0.40 -3.85
C THR A 35 -4.81 1.41 -4.50
N ASP A 36 -6.10 1.12 -4.54
CA ASP A 36 -7.10 2.10 -4.96
C ASP A 36 -7.27 3.19 -3.88
N ILE A 37 -6.59 4.32 -4.08
CA ILE A 37 -6.64 5.46 -3.16
C ILE A 37 -7.98 6.21 -3.21
N THR A 38 -8.81 5.94 -4.21
CA THR A 38 -10.12 6.57 -4.35
C THR A 38 -11.19 5.86 -3.51
N HIS A 39 -10.87 4.67 -2.99
CA HIS A 39 -11.73 3.91 -2.09
C HIS A 39 -12.23 4.79 -0.92
N PRO A 40 -13.53 4.76 -0.55
CA PRO A 40 -14.10 5.65 0.47
C PRO A 40 -13.34 5.69 1.80
N ASP A 41 -12.88 4.53 2.26
CA ASP A 41 -12.11 4.39 3.50
C ASP A 41 -10.68 4.97 3.44
N LEU A 42 -10.15 5.22 2.23
CA LEU A 42 -8.77 5.67 1.99
C LEU A 42 -8.67 7.10 1.43
N ARG A 43 -9.78 7.68 0.94
CA ARG A 43 -9.83 8.97 0.22
C ARG A 43 -9.17 10.16 0.94
N ASN A 44 -9.11 10.15 2.28
CA ASN A 44 -8.54 11.24 3.08
C ASN A 44 -7.12 10.94 3.58
N ILE A 45 -6.53 9.84 3.13
CA ILE A 45 -5.21 9.37 3.53
C ILE A 45 -4.22 9.68 2.42
N LYS A 46 -3.04 10.19 2.79
CA LYS A 46 -1.98 10.45 1.83
C LYS A 46 -1.14 9.19 1.62
N PHE A 47 -1.09 8.73 0.38
CA PHE A 47 -0.22 7.64 -0.04
C PHE A 47 0.93 8.17 -0.88
N THR A 48 2.11 7.65 -0.63
CA THR A 48 3.23 7.74 -1.57
C THR A 48 3.48 6.35 -2.14
N GLY A 49 4.26 6.24 -3.21
CA GLY A 49 4.54 4.92 -3.73
C GLY A 49 5.42 4.90 -4.96
N LYS A 50 5.69 3.68 -5.39
CA LYS A 50 6.45 3.32 -6.58
C LYS A 50 5.81 2.11 -7.22
N SER A 51 6.00 1.94 -8.52
CA SER A 51 5.52 0.77 -9.24
C SER A 51 6.66 0.12 -10.02
N PHE A 52 6.66 -1.21 -9.99
CA PHE A 52 7.50 -2.09 -10.80
C PHE A 52 6.67 -2.88 -11.80
N TYR A 53 5.51 -2.34 -12.20
CA TYR A 53 4.63 -2.93 -13.20
C TYR A 53 4.71 -2.15 -14.52
N PRO A 54 5.66 -2.51 -15.40
CA PRO A 54 5.67 -2.01 -16.78
C PRO A 54 4.57 -2.68 -17.60
N TYR A 55 3.91 -1.90 -18.45
CA TYR A 55 2.99 -2.41 -19.45
C TYR A 55 3.21 -1.68 -20.78
N GLN A 56 2.81 -2.34 -21.87
CA GLN A 56 2.94 -1.80 -23.21
C GLN A 56 1.60 -1.20 -23.66
N GLU A 57 1.62 0.08 -24.05
CA GLU A 57 0.49 0.78 -24.66
C GLU A 57 0.89 1.16 -26.09
N GLY A 58 0.48 0.32 -27.05
CA GLY A 58 0.91 0.43 -28.45
C GLY A 58 2.44 0.31 -28.59
N PRO A 59 3.13 1.29 -29.18
CA PRO A 59 4.60 1.27 -29.29
C PRO A 59 5.31 1.78 -28.04
N THR A 60 4.60 2.23 -27.00
CA THR A 60 5.20 2.89 -25.83
C THR A 60 5.18 2.03 -24.57
N TRP A 61 6.28 2.04 -23.83
CA TRP A 61 6.35 1.46 -22.48
C TRP A 61 5.88 2.46 -21.44
N ARG A 62 5.00 2.01 -20.54
CA ARG A 62 4.45 2.80 -19.44
C ARG A 62 4.56 2.04 -18.14
N ILE A 63 4.42 2.77 -17.03
CA ILE A 63 4.41 2.19 -15.69
C ILE A 63 3.00 2.34 -15.13
N SER A 64 2.37 1.23 -14.78
CA SER A 64 1.05 1.25 -14.14
C SER A 64 1.20 1.89 -12.75
N PRO A 65 0.37 2.88 -12.38
CA PRO A 65 0.58 3.66 -11.17
C PRO A 65 0.36 2.84 -9.89
N TYR A 66 1.05 3.19 -8.80
CA TYR A 66 0.91 2.49 -7.52
C TYR A 66 -0.49 2.64 -6.90
N TRP A 67 -1.21 3.70 -7.27
CA TRP A 67 -2.56 4.00 -6.79
C TRP A 67 -3.67 3.30 -7.58
N ASP A 68 -3.30 2.35 -8.43
CA ASP A 68 -4.22 1.51 -9.19
C ASP A 68 -3.96 0.05 -8.80
N SER A 69 -4.91 -0.60 -8.14
CA SER A 69 -4.76 -1.99 -7.67
C SER A 69 -5.21 -2.96 -8.75
N SER A 70 -4.40 -4.00 -9.01
CA SER A 70 -4.72 -4.99 -10.07
C SER A 70 -5.90 -5.90 -9.69
N SER A 71 -6.04 -6.26 -8.41
CA SER A 71 -7.05 -7.20 -7.89
C SER A 71 -7.88 -6.65 -6.74
N GLY A 72 -7.45 -5.54 -6.13
CA GLY A 72 -8.03 -4.98 -4.91
C GLY A 72 -7.36 -5.47 -3.61
N HIS A 73 -6.41 -6.41 -3.70
CA HIS A 73 -5.76 -6.98 -2.52
C HIS A 73 -4.96 -5.95 -1.73
N GLY A 74 -4.08 -5.18 -2.37
CA GLY A 74 -3.34 -4.14 -1.67
C GLY A 74 -4.26 -3.04 -1.12
N THR A 75 -5.41 -2.75 -1.76
CA THR A 75 -6.44 -1.86 -1.20
C THR A 75 -6.99 -2.40 0.12
N LEU A 76 -7.30 -3.70 0.19
CA LEU A 76 -7.74 -4.33 1.43
C LEU A 76 -6.66 -4.23 2.51
N MET A 77 -5.40 -4.49 2.17
CA MET A 77 -4.28 -4.41 3.11
C MET A 77 -4.06 -2.99 3.63
N ALA A 78 -4.11 -1.97 2.77
CA ALA A 78 -4.03 -0.57 3.17
C ALA A 78 -5.13 -0.20 4.18
N ARG A 79 -6.36 -0.67 3.96
CA ARG A 79 -7.49 -0.46 4.90
C ARG A 79 -7.24 -1.14 6.24
N LEU A 80 -6.73 -2.38 6.25
CA LEU A 80 -6.42 -3.12 7.47
C LEU A 80 -5.31 -2.44 8.27
N ILE A 81 -4.23 -2.00 7.60
CA ILE A 81 -3.14 -1.26 8.23
C ILE A 81 -3.68 0.00 8.91
N HIS A 82 -4.46 0.82 8.21
CA HIS A 82 -5.01 2.05 8.82
C HIS A 82 -6.06 1.81 9.89
N ARG A 83 -6.75 0.67 9.86
CA ARG A 83 -7.67 0.28 10.93
C ARG A 83 -6.92 -0.06 12.23
N ILE A 84 -5.74 -0.68 12.11
CA ILE A 84 -4.89 -1.06 13.25
C ILE A 84 -4.02 0.11 13.72
N CYS A 85 -3.37 0.80 12.78
CA CYS A 85 -2.49 1.94 13.00
C CYS A 85 -2.95 3.14 12.14
N PRO A 86 -3.92 3.94 12.62
CA PRO A 86 -4.40 5.12 11.89
C PRO A 86 -3.34 6.17 11.56
N SER A 87 -2.23 6.20 12.32
CA SER A 87 -1.12 7.15 12.11
C SER A 87 -0.05 6.65 11.13
N ALA A 88 -0.18 5.44 10.58
CA ALA A 88 0.78 4.88 9.64
C ALA A 88 0.92 5.76 8.38
N LEU A 89 2.14 5.86 7.87
CA LEU A 89 2.42 6.43 6.55
C LEU A 89 2.71 5.27 5.61
N ILE A 90 1.78 4.99 4.70
CA ILE A 90 1.90 3.87 3.78
C ILE A 90 2.62 4.32 2.50
N HIS A 91 3.72 3.63 2.19
CA HIS A 91 4.41 3.68 0.90
C HIS A 91 4.04 2.45 0.08
N VAL A 92 3.24 2.63 -0.96
CA VAL A 92 2.75 1.53 -1.80
C VAL A 92 3.81 1.17 -2.83
N ILE A 93 4.22 -0.09 -2.86
CA ILE A 93 5.13 -0.64 -3.87
C ILE A 93 4.34 -1.65 -4.71
N LYS A 94 3.87 -1.21 -5.87
CA LYS A 94 3.10 -2.03 -6.79
C LYS A 94 4.00 -3.01 -7.55
N LEU A 95 3.67 -4.29 -7.43
CA LEU A 95 4.32 -5.38 -8.15
C LEU A 95 3.64 -5.64 -9.49
N GLN A 96 4.41 -6.23 -10.40
CA GLN A 96 3.89 -6.67 -11.69
C GLN A 96 3.05 -7.92 -11.46
N THR A 97 1.81 -7.89 -11.92
CA THR A 97 0.92 -9.06 -11.89
C THR A 97 0.74 -9.65 -13.28
N PHE A 98 0.48 -10.95 -13.35
CA PHE A 98 0.10 -11.64 -14.59
C PHE A 98 -0.93 -12.73 -14.28
N SER A 99 -1.78 -13.05 -15.25
CA SER A 99 -2.68 -14.19 -15.16
C SER A 99 -2.01 -15.41 -15.81
N GLY A 100 -2.03 -16.55 -15.12
CA GLY A 100 -1.62 -17.81 -15.72
C GLY A 100 -2.60 -18.25 -16.82
N GLU A 101 -2.12 -19.03 -17.78
CA GLU A 101 -2.96 -19.56 -18.85
C GLU A 101 -4.14 -20.37 -18.26
N GLY A 102 -5.38 -19.97 -18.61
CA GLY A 102 -6.60 -20.60 -18.08
C GLY A 102 -6.95 -20.27 -16.62
N SER A 103 -6.21 -19.39 -15.95
CA SER A 103 -6.48 -18.97 -14.56
C SER A 103 -6.98 -17.54 -14.47
N THR A 104 -7.99 -17.30 -13.64
CA THR A 104 -8.43 -15.96 -13.24
C THR A 104 -7.64 -15.41 -12.05
N LYS A 105 -6.81 -16.23 -11.40
CA LYS A 105 -5.95 -15.80 -10.30
C LYS A 105 -4.74 -15.05 -10.84
N LEU A 106 -4.59 -13.81 -10.40
CA LEU A 106 -3.40 -13.00 -10.62
C LEU A 106 -2.24 -13.52 -9.77
N GLN A 107 -1.08 -13.62 -10.39
CA GLN A 107 0.18 -14.00 -9.77
C GLN A 107 1.17 -12.84 -9.86
N ILE A 108 2.16 -12.84 -8.96
CA ILE A 108 3.19 -11.81 -8.87
C ILE A 108 4.40 -12.24 -9.69
N HIS A 109 4.90 -11.35 -10.55
CA HIS A 109 6.13 -11.59 -11.30
C HIS A 109 7.35 -11.51 -10.36
N PRO A 110 8.17 -12.58 -10.24
CA PRO A 110 9.26 -12.65 -9.26
C PRO A 110 10.24 -11.47 -9.34
N ASP A 111 10.61 -11.05 -10.55
CA ASP A 111 11.55 -9.94 -10.75
C ASP A 111 11.08 -8.61 -10.13
N SER A 112 9.76 -8.37 -10.15
CA SER A 112 9.20 -7.17 -9.55
C SER A 112 9.28 -7.22 -8.02
N ALA A 113 9.05 -8.41 -7.43
CA ALA A 113 9.19 -8.65 -6.00
C ALA A 113 10.66 -8.48 -5.56
N THR A 114 11.62 -9.05 -6.30
CA THR A 114 13.05 -8.88 -6.00
C THR A 114 13.45 -7.40 -6.00
N LYS A 115 12.99 -6.61 -6.98
CA LYS A 115 13.27 -5.16 -7.05
C LYS A 115 12.64 -4.39 -5.89
N ALA A 116 11.44 -4.80 -5.46
CA ALA A 116 10.74 -4.19 -4.34
C ALA A 116 11.45 -4.47 -3.00
N SER A 117 11.94 -5.70 -2.78
CA SER A 117 12.65 -6.07 -1.56
C SER A 117 13.98 -5.36 -1.35
N LEU A 118 14.55 -4.75 -2.40
CA LEU A 118 15.76 -3.93 -2.32
C LEU A 118 15.48 -2.49 -1.85
N GLN A 119 14.21 -2.11 -1.64
CA GLN A 119 13.86 -0.79 -1.09
C GLN A 119 14.11 -0.75 0.42
N ARG A 120 14.65 0.36 0.94
CA ARG A 120 14.89 0.57 2.38
C ARG A 120 13.61 1.01 3.10
N TYR A 121 12.78 0.06 3.53
CA TYR A 121 11.61 0.32 4.35
C TYR A 121 11.35 -0.81 5.35
N ILE A 122 10.48 -0.56 6.34
CA ILE A 122 9.87 -1.63 7.16
C ILE A 122 8.85 -2.33 6.25
N LEU A 123 9.16 -3.55 5.83
CA LEU A 123 8.35 -4.32 4.87
C LEU A 123 7.11 -4.93 5.54
N PHE A 124 5.94 -4.70 4.93
CA PHE A 124 4.75 -5.52 5.13
C PHE A 124 4.45 -6.28 3.84
N PHE A 125 4.60 -7.59 3.88
CA PHE A 125 4.27 -8.51 2.79
C PHE A 125 3.07 -9.34 3.23
N CYS A 126 1.96 -9.29 2.49
CA CYS A 126 0.85 -10.20 2.73
C CYS A 126 0.85 -11.24 1.61
N GLU A 127 1.18 -12.48 1.96
CA GLU A 127 1.21 -13.58 1.00
C GLU A 127 -0.19 -13.85 0.43
N CYS A 128 -0.37 -13.64 -0.87
CA CYS A 128 -1.44 -14.28 -1.63
C CYS A 128 -0.92 -15.63 -2.14
N PHE A 129 -1.47 -16.74 -1.64
CA PHE A 129 -1.40 -18.07 -2.27
C PHE A 129 -2.74 -18.40 -2.96
#